data_AF-A0A016TC00-F1
#
_entry.id   AF-A0A016TC00-F1
#
_cell.length_a   1.000
_cell.length_b   1.000
_cell.length_c   1.000
_cell.angle_alpha   90.00
_cell.angle_beta   90.00
_cell.angle_gamma   90.00
#
_symmetry.space_group_name_H-M   'P 1'
#
loop_
_entity.id
_entity.type
_entity.pdbx_description
1 polymer ?
#
loop_
_entity_poly.entity_id
_entity_poly.type
_entity_poly.pdbx_seq_one_letter_code
_entity_poly.pdbx_strand_id
1 'polypeptide(L)'
;MGMSTLLAARTIGRPIGLLHDSIRVVERVNQPPNPRYHPRVTNQCGFNAKCGTTNAIHAASLLIGKNREKQKPLHLAFLDLEKAFDGDHHKVIYALRWHGFSDELIEWVRILYAYPRS
;
A
#
# COMPACT_ATOMS: atom_id res chain seq x y z
N MET A 1 8.56 -3.72 42.96
CA MET A 1 8.91 -3.03 41.70
C MET A 1 7.86 -3.38 40.65
N GLY A 2 6.81 -2.56 40.54
CA GLY A 2 5.77 -2.74 39.53
C GLY A 2 6.12 -1.93 38.29
N MET A 3 6.47 -2.62 37.20
CA MET A 3 6.69 -1.98 35.90
C MET A 3 5.34 -1.49 35.37
N SER A 4 5.13 -0.19 35.39
CA SER A 4 3.99 0.47 34.74
C SER A 4 4.20 0.38 33.23
N THR A 5 3.46 -0.50 32.57
CA THR A 5 3.35 -0.51 31.10
C THR A 5 2.51 0.69 30.69
N LEU A 6 3.15 1.76 30.25
CA LEU A 6 2.51 2.87 29.54
C LEU A 6 2.03 2.34 28.17
N LEU A 7 0.80 1.85 28.12
CA LEU A 7 0.08 1.64 26.86
C LEU A 7 -0.33 3.04 26.37
N ALA A 8 0.49 3.63 25.50
CA ALA A 8 0.09 4.83 24.79
C ALA A 8 -1.10 4.50 23.88
N ALA A 9 -2.31 4.83 24.32
CA ALA A 9 -3.51 4.74 23.51
C ALA A 9 -3.41 5.76 22.36
N ARG A 10 -2.92 5.31 21.21
CA ARG A 10 -2.95 6.08 19.97
C ARG A 10 -4.38 6.07 19.41
N THR A 11 -4.82 7.20 18.89
CA THR A 11 -6.16 7.43 18.34
C THR A 11 -6.52 6.37 17.29
N ILE A 12 -7.63 5.64 17.50
CA ILE A 12 -8.03 4.44 16.73
C ILE A 12 -8.78 4.79 15.42
N GLY A 13 -9.03 6.07 15.15
CA GLY A 13 -9.78 6.51 13.97
C GLY A 13 -9.00 6.36 12.66
N ARG A 14 -9.63 5.78 11.63
CA ARG A 14 -9.12 5.79 10.25
C ARG A 14 -9.85 6.87 9.44
N PRO A 15 -9.22 8.00 9.12
CA PRO A 15 -9.83 9.00 8.26
C PRO A 15 -10.00 8.40 6.86
N ILE A 16 -11.22 8.49 6.30
CA ILE A 16 -11.49 8.12 4.92
C ILE A 16 -11.50 9.43 4.12
N GLY A 17 -10.54 9.57 3.21
CA GLY A 17 -10.54 10.68 2.26
C GLY A 17 -11.56 10.44 1.17
N LEU A 18 -12.70 11.12 1.22
CA LEU A 18 -13.68 11.11 0.13
C LEU A 18 -13.27 12.17 -0.90
N LEU A 19 -13.07 11.73 -2.14
CA LEU A 19 -12.86 12.63 -3.27
C LEU A 19 -14.20 13.03 -3.87
N HIS A 20 -14.28 14.24 -4.42
CA HIS A 20 -15.41 14.66 -5.23
C HIS A 20 -15.58 13.72 -6.44
N ASP A 21 -16.82 13.44 -6.84
CA ASP A 21 -17.13 12.39 -7.83
C ASP A 21 -16.40 12.59 -9.16
N SER A 22 -16.21 13.84 -9.60
CA SER A 22 -15.45 14.15 -10.82
C SER A 22 -13.98 13.70 -10.74
N ILE A 23 -13.32 13.88 -9.59
CA ILE A 23 -11.92 13.48 -9.37
C ILE A 23 -11.82 11.96 -9.35
N ARG A 24 -12.79 11.27 -8.74
CA ARG A 24 -12.84 9.82 -8.69
C ARG A 24 -12.95 9.17 -10.07
N VAL A 25 -13.63 9.83 -11.02
CA VAL A 25 -13.70 9.39 -12.42
C VAL A 25 -12.35 9.59 -13.12
N VAL A 26 -11.70 10.73 -12.91
CA VAL A 26 -10.36 11.03 -13.48
C VAL A 26 -9.32 10.02 -13.00
N GLU A 27 -9.29 9.69 -11.71
CA GLU A 27 -8.39 8.67 -11.17
C GLU A 27 -8.59 7.31 -11.85
N ARG A 28 -9.84 6.88 -12.09
CA ARG A 28 -10.11 5.61 -12.77
C ARG A 28 -9.63 5.60 -14.22
N VAL A 29 -9.81 6.70 -14.94
CA VAL A 29 -9.38 6.81 -16.35
C VAL A 29 -7.86 6.84 -16.45
N ASN A 30 -7.17 7.41 -15.46
CA ASN A 30 -5.71 7.46 -15.38
C ASN A 30 -5.06 6.19 -14.81
N GLN A 31 -5.84 5.17 -14.40
CA GLN A 31 -5.24 3.88 -14.06
C GLN A 31 -4.61 3.29 -15.32
N PRO A 32 -3.27 3.13 -15.37
CA PRO A 32 -2.63 2.72 -16.60
C PRO A 32 -3.09 1.31 -16.96
N PRO A 33 -3.64 1.08 -18.17
CA PRO A 33 -3.95 -0.27 -18.66
C PRO A 33 -2.65 -1.06 -18.93
N ASN A 34 -1.50 -0.38 -18.90
CA ASN A 34 -0.23 -0.92 -19.35
C ASN A 34 0.64 -1.42 -18.18
N PRO A 35 0.88 -2.75 -18.05
CA PRO A 35 1.75 -3.32 -17.02
C PRO A 35 3.22 -2.87 -17.12
N ARG A 36 3.62 -2.12 -18.16
CA ARG A 36 4.97 -1.54 -18.27
C ARG A 36 5.24 -0.40 -17.29
N TYR A 37 4.24 0.39 -16.90
CA TYR A 37 4.42 1.51 -15.97
C TYR A 37 4.34 1.09 -14.50
N HIS A 38 3.83 -0.12 -14.23
CA HIS A 38 3.81 -0.74 -12.90
C HIS A 38 4.41 -2.14 -12.99
N PRO A 39 5.76 -2.26 -12.92
CA PRO A 39 6.39 -3.56 -12.75
C PRO A 39 5.81 -4.21 -11.50
N ARG A 40 5.05 -5.29 -11.68
CA ARG A 40 4.42 -5.98 -10.56
C ARG A 40 5.50 -6.58 -9.69
N VAL A 41 5.55 -6.18 -8.43
CA VAL A 41 6.41 -6.84 -7.45
C VAL A 41 5.92 -8.28 -7.34
N THR A 42 6.83 -9.23 -7.56
CA THR A 42 6.54 -10.65 -7.42
C THR A 42 5.99 -10.92 -6.02
N ASN A 43 4.84 -11.58 -5.92
CA ASN A 43 4.09 -11.86 -4.67
C ASN A 43 3.28 -10.70 -4.07
N GLN A 44 3.07 -9.58 -4.79
CA GLN A 44 2.14 -8.54 -4.36
C GLN A 44 0.67 -8.90 -4.66
N CYS A 45 -0.15 -8.97 -3.61
CA CYS A 45 -1.59 -9.23 -3.70
C CYS A 45 -2.47 -8.12 -3.12
N GLY A 46 -1.88 -7.03 -2.63
CA GLY A 46 -2.61 -5.78 -2.37
C GLY A 46 -2.81 -5.01 -3.68
N PHE A 47 -4.00 -4.41 -3.87
CA PHE A 47 -4.33 -3.54 -5.02
C PHE A 47 -4.05 -4.14 -6.41
N ASN A 48 -4.12 -5.47 -6.54
CA ASN A 48 -3.82 -6.19 -7.78
C ASN A 48 -5.07 -6.89 -8.32
N ALA A 49 -5.50 -6.55 -9.54
CA ALA A 49 -6.72 -7.09 -10.17
C ALA A 49 -6.78 -8.63 -10.30
N LYS A 50 -5.63 -9.33 -10.19
CA LYS A 50 -5.53 -10.79 -10.33
C LYS A 50 -4.96 -11.50 -9.09
N CYS A 51 -4.60 -10.76 -8.04
CA CYS A 51 -4.16 -11.34 -6.77
C CYS A 51 -4.76 -10.58 -5.59
N GLY A 52 -5.50 -11.27 -4.71
CA GLY A 52 -6.12 -10.68 -3.52
C GLY A 52 -5.72 -11.37 -2.22
N THR A 53 -6.38 -11.00 -1.12
CA THR A 53 -6.08 -11.48 0.24
C THR A 53 -6.08 -13.01 0.35
N THR A 54 -7.04 -13.69 -0.28
CA THR A 54 -7.13 -15.15 -0.27
C THR A 54 -5.87 -15.80 -0.86
N ASN A 55 -5.33 -15.25 -1.94
CA ASN A 55 -4.13 -15.76 -2.58
C ASN A 55 -2.89 -15.54 -1.70
N ALA A 56 -2.80 -14.37 -1.03
CA ALA A 56 -1.71 -14.08 -0.09
C ALA A 56 -1.73 -15.04 1.12
N ILE A 57 -2.91 -15.25 1.71
CA ILE A 57 -3.09 -16.21 2.82
C ILE A 57 -2.74 -17.62 2.36
N HIS A 58 -3.22 -18.03 1.18
CA HIS A 58 -2.93 -19.35 0.63
C HIS A 58 -1.42 -19.56 0.42
N ALA A 59 -0.72 -18.57 -0.15
CA ALA A 59 0.73 -18.63 -0.34
C ALA A 59 1.49 -18.72 1.00
N ALA A 60 1.10 -17.94 2.00
CA ALA A 60 1.69 -18.01 3.34
C ALA A 60 1.44 -19.39 3.99
N SER A 61 0.23 -19.93 3.89
CA SER A 61 -0.11 -21.26 4.40
C SER A 61 0.70 -22.36 3.71
N LEU A 62 0.89 -22.28 2.39
CA LEU A 62 1.75 -23.21 1.65
C LEU A 62 3.20 -23.14 2.09
N LEU A 63 3.74 -21.93 2.34
CA LEU A 63 5.10 -21.75 2.85
C LEU A 63 5.27 -22.42 4.22
N ILE A 64 4.32 -22.19 5.12
CA ILE A 64 4.31 -22.78 6.47
C ILE A 64 4.22 -24.31 6.38
N GLY A 65 3.30 -24.84 5.57
CA GLY A 65 3.10 -26.27 5.36
C GLY A 65 4.37 -26.95 4.83
N LYS A 66 4.98 -26.41 3.77
CA LYS A 66 6.19 -26.98 3.16
C LYS A 66 7.39 -26.96 4.10
N ASN A 67 7.55 -25.93 4.93
CA ASN A 67 8.62 -25.89 5.91
C ASN A 67 8.40 -26.90 7.04
N ARG A 68 7.15 -27.06 7.49
CA ARG A 68 6.76 -28.07 8.49
C ARG A 68 7.01 -29.50 7.98
N GLU A 69 6.60 -29.81 6.75
CA GLU A 69 6.84 -31.12 6.11
C GLU A 69 8.33 -31.48 6.05
N LYS A 70 9.18 -30.47 5.78
CA LYS A 70 10.64 -30.65 5.69
C LYS A 70 11.35 -30.53 7.04
N GLN A 71 10.62 -30.37 8.14
CA GLN A 71 11.15 -30.08 9.48
C GLN A 71 12.17 -28.92 9.49
N LYS A 72 11.97 -27.92 8.63
CA LYS A 72 12.84 -26.74 8.56
C LYS A 72 12.26 -25.62 9.41
N PRO A 73 13.09 -24.93 10.22
CA PRO A 73 12.63 -23.74 10.93
C PRO A 73 12.16 -22.68 9.93
N LEU A 74 11.06 -22.01 10.26
CA LEU A 74 10.52 -20.88 9.52
C LEU A 74 10.25 -19.74 10.50
N HIS A 75 10.85 -18.58 10.25
CA HIS A 75 10.59 -17.36 11.01
C HIS A 75 9.79 -16.40 10.14
N LEU A 76 8.68 -15.88 10.67
CA LEU A 76 7.81 -14.93 9.98
C LEU A 76 7.80 -13.62 10.77
N ALA A 77 7.89 -12.50 10.05
CA ALA A 77 7.75 -11.17 10.60
C ALA A 77 6.57 -10.46 9.94
N PHE A 78 5.73 -9.83 10.75
CA PHE A 78 4.65 -8.96 10.28
C PHE A 78 5.15 -7.53 10.25
N LEU A 79 5.21 -6.94 9.06
CA LEU A 79 5.55 -5.54 8.85
C LEU A 79 4.29 -4.80 8.43
N ASP A 80 3.91 -3.79 9.21
CA ASP A 80 2.82 -2.88 8.87
C ASP A 80 3.34 -1.43 8.92
N LEU A 81 2.85 -0.60 8.02
CA LEU A 81 3.23 0.82 7.96
C LEU A 81 2.16 1.66 8.65
N GLU A 82 2.52 2.35 9.73
CA GLU A 82 1.61 3.26 10.40
C GLU A 82 1.18 4.38 9.44
N LYS A 83 -0.12 4.42 9.13
CA LYS A 83 -0.74 5.43 8.26
C LYS A 83 -0.06 5.59 6.91
N ALA A 84 0.11 4.49 6.18
CA ALA A 84 0.78 4.45 4.86
C ALA A 84 0.29 5.50 3.84
N PHE A 85 -0.96 5.97 3.94
CA PHE A 85 -1.56 6.97 3.05
C PHE A 85 -1.57 8.41 3.60
N ASP A 86 -1.30 8.60 4.89
CA ASP A 86 -1.20 9.94 5.51
C ASP A 86 0.26 10.41 5.62
N GLY A 87 1.18 9.63 5.05
CA GLY A 87 2.61 9.91 5.04
C GLY A 87 3.01 10.97 4.00
N ASP A 88 4.29 11.33 4.05
CA ASP A 88 4.90 12.36 3.20
C ASP A 88 4.69 12.13 1.68
N HIS A 89 3.86 12.97 1.07
CA HIS A 89 3.56 12.95 -0.36
C HIS A 89 4.79 13.19 -1.25
N HIS A 90 5.88 13.78 -0.72
CA HIS A 90 7.13 13.93 -1.47
C HIS A 90 7.75 12.58 -1.85
N LYS A 91 7.55 11.55 -1.03
CA LYS A 91 8.04 10.18 -1.33
C LYS A 91 7.29 9.58 -2.52
N VAL A 92 5.99 9.86 -2.63
CA VAL A 92 5.17 9.41 -3.77
C VAL A 92 5.63 10.10 -5.05
N ILE A 93 5.84 11.42 -5.01
CA ILE A 93 6.33 12.19 -6.16
C ILE A 93 7.72 11.69 -6.59
N TYR A 94 8.64 11.45 -5.65
CA TYR A 94 9.96 10.90 -5.96
C TYR A 94 9.86 9.50 -6.62
N ALA A 95 9.01 8.62 -6.09
CA ALA A 95 8.82 7.29 -6.65
C ALA A 95 8.24 7.34 -8.07
N LEU A 96 7.27 8.23 -8.33
CA LEU A 96 6.71 8.41 -9.69
C LEU A 96 7.77 8.88 -10.69
N ARG A 97 8.63 9.83 -10.29
CA ARG A 97 9.78 10.25 -11.13
C ARG A 97 10.73 9.08 -11.39
N TRP A 98 11.07 8.33 -10.35
CA TRP A 98 11.98 7.18 -10.45
C TRP A 98 11.46 6.10 -11.41
N HIS A 99 10.15 5.88 -11.42
CA HIS A 99 9.49 4.93 -12.32
C HIS A 99 9.21 5.47 -13.72
N GLY A 100 9.62 6.71 -14.03
CA GLY A 100 9.53 7.29 -15.38
C GLY A 100 8.13 7.72 -15.79
N PHE A 101 7.26 8.07 -14.83
CA PHE A 101 5.97 8.69 -15.15
C PHE A 101 6.17 10.11 -15.69
N SER A 102 5.25 10.57 -16.56
CA SER A 102 5.34 11.89 -17.17
C SER A 102 5.21 13.01 -16.13
N ASP A 103 5.91 14.13 -16.36
CA ASP A 103 5.83 15.30 -15.48
C ASP A 103 4.41 15.85 -15.37
N GLU A 104 3.61 15.75 -16.43
CA GLU A 104 2.18 16.11 -16.42
C GLU A 104 1.42 15.28 -15.37
N LEU A 105 1.54 13.95 -15.38
CA LEU A 105 0.88 13.08 -14.40
C LEU A 105 1.34 13.40 -12.97
N ILE A 106 2.64 13.66 -12.81
CA ILE A 106 3.23 13.99 -11.50
C ILE A 106 2.66 15.31 -10.97
N GLU A 107 2.46 16.31 -11.83
CA GLU A 107 1.82 17.56 -11.44
C GLU A 107 0.34 17.38 -11.08
N TRP A 108 -0.41 16.56 -11.82
CA TRP A 108 -1.78 16.21 -11.45
C TRP A 108 -1.86 15.55 -10.06
N VAL A 109 -0.95 14.61 -9.77
CA VAL A 109 -0.85 13.97 -8.45
C VAL A 109 -0.49 15.00 -7.37
N ARG A 110 0.41 15.94 -7.68
CA ARG A 110 0.79 17.01 -6.74
C ARG A 110 -0.41 17.91 -6.41
N ILE A 111 -1.20 18.30 -7.41
CA ILE A 111 -2.42 19.10 -7.22
C ILE A 111 -3.44 18.34 -6.37
N LEU A 112 -3.63 17.05 -6.64
CA LEU A 112 -4.54 16.19 -5.89
C LEU A 112 -4.21 16.14 -4.39
N TYR A 113 -2.92 16.03 -4.05
CA TYR A 113 -2.47 16.01 -2.65
C TYR A 113 -2.38 17.41 -2.01
N ALA A 114 -2.27 18.48 -2.80
CA ALA A 114 -2.29 19.85 -2.29
C ALA A 114 -3.70 20.33 -1.92
N TYR A 115 -4.74 19.72 -2.47
CA TYR A 115 -6.11 20.06 -2.14
C TYR A 115 -6.46 19.53 -0.73
N PRO A 116 -6.93 20.37 0.20
CA PRO A 116 -7.35 19.90 1.51
C PRO A 116 -8.52 18.94 1.34
N ARG A 117 -8.38 17.73 1.88
CA ARG A 117 -9.50 16.80 2.02
C ARG A 117 -10.48 17.42 3.01
N SER A 118 -11.67 17.80 2.53
CA SER A 118 -12.77 18.36 3.31
C SER A 118 -13.25 17.39 4.39
#